data_AF-A0A137P0G7-F1
#
_entry.id   AF-A0A137P0G7-F1
#
_cell.length_a   1.000
_cell.length_b   1.000
_cell.length_c   1.000
_cell.angle_alpha   90.00
_cell.angle_beta   90.00
_cell.angle_gamma   90.00
#
_symmetry.space_group_name_H-M   'P 1'
#
loop_
_entity.id
_entity.type
_entity.pdbx_description
1 polymer ?
#
loop_
_entity_poly.entity_id
_entity_poly.type
_entity_poly.pdbx_seq_one_letter_code
_entity_poly.pdbx_strand_id
1 'polypeptide(L)'
;MSIELVYILVLSSIGISKNQLGVVNLGYACMILPRLFLGKITTYSYLILMLANFVCMIYCYLGIVIKLRLKAFKDIQRLNLNKDQTLRQMNRTAVKVIAILILYIGVNSLELADLFIEVKTSTTRPSLPDLISANLMSIEPIINSLILVQFHDSVRLSLLETFPLIGRIFRFRSGESNLNQNQFNNFESV
;
A
#
# COMPACT_ATOMS: atom_id res chain seq x y z
N MET A 1 11.87 1.19 -8.57
CA MET A 1 12.29 -0.14 -8.07
C MET A 1 13.66 -0.59 -8.59
N SER A 2 13.91 -0.71 -9.89
CA SER A 2 15.17 -1.32 -10.37
C SER A 2 16.46 -0.58 -9.95
N ILE A 3 16.46 0.76 -9.98
CA ILE A 3 17.63 1.58 -9.60
C ILE A 3 17.91 1.49 -8.09
N GLU A 4 16.87 1.52 -7.27
CA GLU A 4 16.96 1.39 -5.82
C GLU A 4 17.51 0.02 -5.40
N LEU A 5 17.01 -1.05 -6.03
CA LEU A 5 17.51 -2.41 -5.81
C LEU A 5 19.00 -2.50 -6.16
N VAL A 6 19.42 -1.94 -7.30
CA VAL A 6 20.83 -1.89 -7.71
C VAL A 6 21.67 -1.09 -6.71
N TYR A 7 21.17 0.06 -6.25
CA TYR A 7 21.85 0.89 -5.26
C TYR A 7 22.08 0.12 -3.94
N ILE A 8 21.04 -0.54 -3.42
CA ILE A 8 21.14 -1.35 -2.20
C ILE A 8 22.12 -2.51 -2.40
N LEU A 9 22.04 -3.21 -3.54
CA LEU A 9 22.96 -4.32 -3.85
C LEU A 9 24.42 -3.88 -3.91
N VAL A 10 24.70 -2.71 -4.50
CA VAL A 10 26.06 -2.15 -4.55
C VAL A 10 26.57 -1.83 -3.14
N LEU A 11 25.76 -1.17 -2.31
CA LEU A 11 26.13 -0.87 -0.93
C LEU A 11 26.35 -2.14 -0.10
N SER A 12 25.48 -3.14 -0.23
CA SER A 12 25.63 -4.43 0.42
C SER A 12 26.90 -5.15 -0.03
N SER A 13 27.22 -5.14 -1.32
CA SER A 13 28.44 -5.75 -1.87
C SER A 13 29.71 -5.10 -1.32
N ILE A 14 29.73 -3.77 -1.22
CA ILE A 14 30.84 -3.01 -0.62
C ILE A 14 30.94 -3.34 0.89
N GLY A 15 29.80 -3.40 1.59
CA GLY A 15 29.74 -3.74 3.01
C GLY A 15 30.28 -5.16 3.30
N ILE A 16 29.90 -6.13 2.46
CA ILE A 16 30.42 -7.51 2.49
C ILE A 16 31.93 -7.50 2.27
N SER A 17 32.41 -6.83 1.22
CA SER A 17 33.84 -6.78 0.88
C SER A 17 34.70 -6.15 1.98
N LYS A 18 34.13 -5.29 2.82
CA LYS A 18 34.83 -4.62 3.93
C LYS A 18 34.63 -5.32 5.29
N ASN A 19 33.99 -6.50 5.33
CA ASN A 19 33.62 -7.22 6.57
C ASN A 19 32.86 -6.32 7.57
N GLN A 20 31.97 -5.46 7.07
CA GLN A 20 31.16 -4.53 7.88
C GLN A 20 29.76 -5.06 8.18
N LEU A 21 29.51 -6.33 7.87
CA LEU A 21 28.27 -7.00 8.19
C LEU A 21 28.26 -7.43 9.66
N GLY A 22 27.12 -7.20 10.31
CA GLY A 22 26.81 -7.83 11.57
C GLY A 22 25.45 -8.48 11.52
N VAL A 23 25.29 -9.50 12.34
CA VAL A 23 23.98 -10.05 12.63
C VAL A 23 23.26 -9.05 13.51
N VAL A 24 22.09 -8.62 13.07
CA VAL A 24 21.21 -7.80 13.90
C VAL A 24 20.79 -8.65 15.09
N ASN A 25 20.55 -8.06 16.26
CA ASN A 25 20.11 -8.75 17.48
C ASN A 25 18.89 -9.70 17.30
N LEU A 26 18.20 -9.60 16.18
CA LEU A 26 17.05 -10.41 15.81
C LEU A 26 17.41 -11.73 15.09
N GLY A 27 18.63 -11.88 14.58
CA GLY A 27 19.13 -13.16 14.04
C GLY A 27 18.55 -13.61 12.70
N TYR A 28 17.53 -12.94 12.16
CA TYR A 28 16.88 -13.30 10.89
C TYR A 28 17.25 -12.41 9.70
N ALA A 29 18.06 -11.37 9.91
CA ALA A 29 18.57 -10.50 8.85
C ALA A 29 20.01 -10.04 9.13
N CYS A 30 20.81 -9.96 8.05
CA CYS A 30 22.15 -9.36 8.09
C CYS A 30 22.04 -7.90 7.66
N MET A 31 22.50 -6.98 8.51
CA MET A 31 22.49 -5.54 8.22
C MET A 31 23.90 -4.97 8.40
N ILE A 32 24.22 -3.90 7.66
CA ILE A 32 25.44 -3.14 7.86
C ILE A 32 25.30 -2.38 9.19
N LEU A 33 26.26 -2.50 10.11
CA LEU A 33 26.13 -1.86 11.42
C LEU A 33 26.04 -0.33 11.26
N PRO A 34 25.02 0.33 11.85
CA PRO A 34 24.81 1.78 11.72
C PRO A 34 25.93 2.61 12.37
N ARG A 35 26.75 2.02 13.25
CA ARG A 35 27.93 2.67 13.83
C ARG A 35 29.05 2.93 12.80
N LEU A 36 29.09 2.15 11.72
CA LEU A 36 30.10 2.27 10.68
C LEU A 36 29.70 3.34 9.64
N PHE A 37 30.68 3.90 8.94
CA PHE A 37 30.45 4.95 7.94
C PHE A 37 29.44 4.53 6.85
N LEU A 38 29.57 3.31 6.33
CA LEU A 38 28.63 2.73 5.35
C LEU A 38 27.25 2.49 5.97
N GLY A 39 27.18 2.10 7.24
CA GLY A 39 25.92 1.94 7.97
C GLY A 39 25.16 3.26 8.05
N LYS A 40 25.83 4.35 8.45
CA LYS A 40 25.23 5.69 8.48
C LYS A 40 24.68 6.10 7.12
N ILE A 41 25.46 5.95 6.05
CA ILE A 41 25.01 6.26 4.68
C ILE A 41 23.76 5.46 4.33
N THR A 42 23.74 4.17 4.67
CA THR A 42 22.60 3.28 4.41
C THR A 42 21.36 3.74 5.18
N THR A 43 21.49 4.03 6.49
CA THR A 43 20.38 4.50 7.33
C THR A 43 19.81 5.83 6.82
N TYR A 44 20.65 6.81 6.47
CA TYR A 44 20.18 8.08 5.91
C TYR A 44 19.51 7.90 4.55
N SER A 45 20.08 7.06 3.68
CA SER A 45 19.49 6.76 2.37
C SER A 45 18.10 6.12 2.53
N TYR A 46 17.98 5.17 3.45
CA TYR A 46 16.75 4.47 3.75
C TYR A 46 15.68 5.42 4.33
N LEU A 47 16.06 6.32 5.25
CA LEU A 47 15.15 7.34 5.77
C LEU A 47 14.62 8.26 4.66
N ILE A 48 15.48 8.75 3.78
CA ILE A 48 15.08 9.62 2.66
C ILE A 48 14.12 8.88 1.73
N LEU A 49 14.43 7.63 1.40
CA LEU A 49 13.58 6.84 0.53
C LEU A 49 12.22 6.54 1.16
N MET A 50 12.21 6.20 2.45
CA MET A 50 10.97 5.95 3.18
C MET A 50 10.11 7.21 3.27
N LEU A 51 10.69 8.38 3.52
CA LEU A 51 9.99 9.66 3.47
C LEU A 51 9.41 9.96 2.09
N ALA A 52 10.20 9.77 1.03
CA ALA A 52 9.76 9.99 -0.33
C ALA A 52 8.59 9.04 -0.69
N ASN A 53 8.71 7.76 -0.34
CA ASN A 53 7.65 6.78 -0.55
C ASN A 53 6.38 7.14 0.24
N PHE A 54 6.53 7.51 1.51
CA PHE A 54 5.42 7.89 2.39
C PHE A 54 4.63 9.08 1.84
N VAL A 55 5.32 10.15 1.42
CA VAL A 55 4.70 11.34 0.81
C VAL A 55 4.05 10.99 -0.54
N CYS A 56 4.73 10.21 -1.37
CA CYS A 56 4.23 9.77 -2.67
C CYS A 56 2.92 8.97 -2.51
N MET A 57 2.88 8.02 -1.57
CA MET A 57 1.69 7.20 -1.32
C MET A 57 0.51 8.04 -0.81
N ILE A 58 0.74 8.97 0.13
CA ILE A 58 -0.30 9.91 0.58
C ILE A 58 -0.85 10.70 -0.62
N TYR A 59 0.03 11.24 -1.46
CA TYR A 59 -0.36 12.00 -2.64
C TYR A 59 -1.19 11.14 -3.62
N CYS A 60 -0.75 9.90 -3.89
CA CYS A 60 -1.45 8.96 -4.76
C CYS A 60 -2.86 8.64 -4.24
N TYR A 61 -3.01 8.31 -2.96
CA TYR A 61 -4.33 7.99 -2.39
C TYR A 61 -5.28 9.19 -2.36
N LEU A 62 -4.79 10.37 -2.04
CA LEU A 62 -5.58 11.61 -2.15
C LEU A 62 -6.02 11.85 -3.61
N GLY A 63 -5.11 11.65 -4.56
CA GLY A 63 -5.40 11.73 -5.99
C GLY A 63 -6.48 10.75 -6.44
N ILE A 64 -6.46 9.50 -5.94
CA ILE A 64 -7.50 8.50 -6.21
C ILE A 64 -8.86 8.97 -5.71
N VAL A 65 -8.94 9.46 -4.47
CA VAL A 65 -10.19 9.97 -3.88
C VAL A 65 -10.75 11.14 -4.70
N ILE A 66 -9.89 12.08 -5.11
CA ILE A 66 -10.30 13.23 -5.94
C ILE A 66 -10.79 12.77 -7.31
N LYS A 67 -10.06 11.87 -8.00
CA LYS A 67 -10.48 11.35 -9.30
C LYS A 67 -11.79 10.57 -9.22
N LEU A 68 -12.00 9.80 -8.16
CA LEU A 68 -13.26 9.11 -7.91
C LEU A 68 -14.44 10.10 -7.79
N ARG A 69 -14.26 11.19 -7.05
CA ARG A 69 -15.27 12.26 -6.94
C ARG A 69 -15.59 12.92 -8.27
N LEU A 70 -14.56 13.27 -9.03
CA LEU A 70 -14.73 13.91 -10.35
C LEU A 70 -15.44 12.98 -11.33
N LYS A 71 -15.09 11.69 -11.33
CA LYS A 71 -15.75 10.69 -12.17
C LYS A 71 -17.24 10.58 -11.83
N ALA A 72 -17.58 10.46 -10.54
CA ALA A 72 -18.96 10.40 -10.09
C ALA A 72 -19.79 11.61 -10.55
N PHE A 73 -19.22 12.81 -10.47
CA PHE A 73 -19.90 14.02 -10.90
C PHE A 73 -20.16 14.02 -12.42
N LYS A 74 -19.18 13.60 -13.22
CA LYS A 74 -19.33 13.46 -14.68
C LYS A 74 -20.38 12.41 -15.05
N ASP A 75 -20.40 11.28 -14.33
CA ASP A 75 -21.35 10.19 -14.58
C ASP A 75 -22.79 10.63 -14.27
N ILE A 76 -23.00 11.38 -13.18
CA ILE A 76 -24.32 11.97 -12.85
C ILE A 76 -24.81 12.89 -13.98
N GLN A 77 -23.94 13.76 -14.50
CA GLN A 77 -24.30 14.70 -15.56
C GLN A 77 -24.57 14.01 -16.91
N ARG A 78 -23.80 12.98 -17.26
CA ARG A 78 -23.89 12.32 -18.57
C ARG A 78 -25.01 11.28 -18.66
N LEU A 79 -25.25 10.55 -17.59
CA LEU A 79 -26.16 9.39 -17.58
C LEU A 79 -27.50 9.70 -16.92
N ASN A 80 -27.74 10.95 -16.48
CA ASN A 80 -28.92 11.36 -15.71
C ASN A 80 -29.23 10.40 -14.53
N LEU A 81 -28.17 9.90 -13.88
CA LEU A 81 -28.31 8.98 -12.75
C LEU A 81 -28.86 9.69 -11.52
N ASN A 82 -29.56 8.94 -10.67
CA ASN A 82 -30.00 9.45 -9.39
C ASN A 82 -28.77 9.88 -8.55
N LYS A 83 -28.72 11.19 -8.27
CA LYS A 83 -27.63 11.86 -7.57
C LYS A 83 -27.36 11.22 -6.20
N ASP A 84 -28.41 10.90 -5.44
CA ASP A 84 -28.28 10.44 -4.06
C ASP A 84 -27.73 9.02 -3.99
N GLN A 85 -28.19 8.13 -4.86
CA GLN A 85 -27.70 6.75 -4.93
C GLN A 85 -26.23 6.72 -5.38
N THR A 86 -25.89 7.46 -6.43
CA THR A 86 -24.54 7.50 -7.00
C THR A 86 -23.53 8.09 -5.99
N LEU A 87 -23.89 9.22 -5.35
CA LEU A 87 -23.04 9.83 -4.32
C LEU A 87 -22.87 8.92 -3.10
N ARG A 88 -23.93 8.21 -2.66
CA ARG A 88 -23.85 7.30 -1.52
C ARG A 88 -22.94 6.10 -1.80
N GLN A 89 -23.04 5.50 -3.00
CA GLN A 89 -22.16 4.41 -3.40
C GLN A 89 -20.70 4.87 -3.48
N MET A 90 -20.46 6.04 -4.07
CA MET A 90 -19.12 6.63 -4.18
C MET A 90 -18.55 7.05 -2.83
N ASN A 91 -19.37 7.57 -1.89
CA ASN A 91 -18.97 7.84 -0.51
C ASN A 91 -18.47 6.57 0.17
N ARG A 92 -19.17 5.44 0.01
CA ARG A 92 -18.75 4.16 0.60
C ARG A 92 -17.39 3.73 0.08
N THR A 93 -17.14 3.87 -1.22
CA THR A 93 -15.82 3.59 -1.81
C THR A 93 -14.77 4.57 -1.32
N ALA A 94 -15.07 5.88 -1.28
CA ALA A 94 -14.16 6.91 -0.77
C ALA A 94 -13.71 6.64 0.67
N VAL A 95 -14.65 6.28 1.55
CA VAL A 95 -14.37 5.93 2.95
C VAL A 95 -13.44 4.72 3.05
N LYS A 96 -13.61 3.70 2.19
CA LYS A 96 -12.69 2.56 2.15
C LYS A 96 -11.27 2.98 1.75
N VAL A 97 -11.12 3.84 0.73
CA VAL A 97 -9.79 4.36 0.33
C VAL A 97 -9.13 5.07 1.51
N ILE A 98 -9.88 5.94 2.19
CA ILE A 98 -9.37 6.74 3.32
C ILE A 98 -9.00 5.83 4.49
N ALA A 99 -9.82 4.83 4.80
CA ALA A 99 -9.52 3.85 5.85
C ALA A 99 -8.22 3.09 5.55
N ILE A 100 -7.99 2.74 4.29
CA ILE A 100 -6.76 2.07 3.87
C ILE A 100 -5.55 3.02 3.94
N LEU A 101 -5.71 4.28 3.53
CA LEU A 101 -4.66 5.29 3.69
C LEU A 101 -4.27 5.47 5.16
N ILE A 102 -5.24 5.50 6.08
CA ILE A 102 -4.98 5.58 7.52
C ILE A 102 -4.20 4.34 7.99
N LEU A 103 -4.58 3.15 7.52
CA LEU A 103 -3.86 1.92 7.85
C LEU A 103 -2.41 1.95 7.33
N TYR A 104 -2.20 2.39 6.08
CA TYR A 104 -0.88 2.58 5.49
C TYR A 104 -0.03 3.56 6.29
N ILE A 105 -0.60 4.72 6.65
CA ILE A 105 0.07 5.72 7.49
C ILE A 105 0.45 5.09 8.82
N GLY A 106 -0.47 4.41 9.50
CA GLY A 106 -0.22 3.78 10.80
C GLY A 106 0.91 2.76 10.78
N VAL A 107 0.87 1.85 9.79
CA VAL A 107 1.90 0.81 9.59
C VAL A 107 3.28 1.42 9.33
N ASN A 108 3.37 2.43 8.47
CA ASN A 108 4.64 3.03 8.08
C ASN A 108 5.17 4.07 9.09
N SER A 109 4.29 4.67 9.90
CA SER A 109 4.70 5.69 10.88
C SER A 109 5.58 5.11 11.98
N LEU A 110 5.39 3.84 12.35
CA LEU A 110 6.20 3.19 13.37
C LEU A 110 7.66 3.04 12.91
N GLU A 111 7.88 2.45 11.74
CA GLU A 111 9.23 2.30 11.16
C GLU A 111 9.87 3.67 10.92
N LEU A 112 9.10 4.64 10.44
CA LEU A 112 9.60 6.00 10.23
C LEU A 112 10.04 6.64 11.56
N ALA A 113 9.27 6.47 12.63
CA ALA A 113 9.63 6.97 13.96
C ALA A 113 10.89 6.30 14.50
N ASP A 114 11.02 4.97 14.35
CA ASP A 114 12.20 4.22 14.75
C ASP A 114 13.46 4.69 13.99
N LEU A 115 13.35 4.91 12.68
CA LEU A 115 14.43 5.47 11.87
C LEU A 115 14.80 6.89 12.28
N PHE A 116 13.82 7.74 12.59
CA PHE A 116 14.10 9.09 13.09
C PHE A 116 14.85 9.06 14.42
N ILE A 117 14.46 8.17 15.33
CA ILE A 117 15.15 7.98 16.61
C ILE A 117 16.58 7.49 16.35
N GLU A 118 16.77 6.46 15.51
CA GLU A 118 18.08 5.91 15.19
C GLU A 118 19.01 6.95 14.55
N VAL A 119 18.52 7.75 13.61
CA VAL A 119 19.28 8.84 13.00
C VAL A 119 19.64 9.91 14.02
N LYS A 120 18.72 10.24 14.94
CA LYS A 120 18.96 11.27 15.97
C LYS A 120 19.94 10.81 17.05
N THR A 121 19.85 9.57 17.51
CA THR A 121 20.67 9.05 18.60
C THR A 121 21.97 8.41 18.11
N SER A 122 22.05 8.03 16.83
CA SER A 122 23.14 7.22 16.27
C SER A 122 23.36 5.90 17.01
N THR A 123 22.35 5.42 17.76
CA THR A 123 22.38 4.16 18.50
C THR A 123 21.57 3.11 17.75
N THR A 124 22.08 1.88 17.72
CA THR A 124 21.32 0.71 17.24
C THR A 124 19.99 0.59 17.98
N ARG A 125 18.89 0.52 17.22
CA ARG A 125 17.53 0.36 17.75
C ARG A 125 17.36 -0.97 18.53
N PRO A 126 16.44 -1.03 19.50
CA PRO A 126 16.11 -2.29 20.14
C PRO A 126 15.50 -3.27 19.12
N SER A 127 15.70 -4.57 19.35
CA SER A 127 15.23 -5.63 18.46
C SER A 127 13.70 -5.75 18.40
N LEU A 128 13.01 -5.49 19.51
CA LEU A 128 11.56 -5.71 19.58
C LEU A 128 10.74 -4.75 18.66
N PRO A 129 10.96 -3.42 18.67
CA PRO A 129 10.28 -2.51 17.75
C PRO A 129 10.54 -2.84 16.28
N ASP A 130 11.78 -3.20 15.95
CA ASP A 130 12.21 -3.59 14.61
C ASP A 130 11.49 -4.87 14.12
N LEU A 131 11.29 -5.85 15.01
CA LEU A 131 10.48 -7.03 14.70
C LEU A 131 9.02 -6.66 14.45
N ILE A 132 8.44 -5.78 15.26
CA ILE A 132 7.05 -5.36 15.13
C ILE A 132 6.86 -4.59 13.82
N SER A 133 7.75 -3.63 13.52
CA SER A 133 7.69 -2.84 12.31
C SER A 133 7.88 -3.71 11.06
N ALA A 134 8.87 -4.61 11.04
CA ALA A 134 9.09 -5.53 9.91
C ALA A 134 7.87 -6.43 9.64
N ASN A 135 7.23 -6.94 10.69
CA ASN A 135 6.00 -7.73 10.55
C ASN A 135 4.83 -6.89 10.02
N LEU A 136 4.68 -5.65 10.48
CA LEU A 136 3.65 -4.74 9.99
C LEU A 136 3.88 -4.37 8.52
N MET A 137 5.12 -4.11 8.10
CA MET A 137 5.47 -3.83 6.71
C MET A 137 5.20 -5.03 5.79
N SER A 138 5.35 -6.25 6.30
CA SER A 138 5.03 -7.48 5.55
C SER A 138 3.54 -7.59 5.18
N ILE A 139 2.65 -6.85 5.86
CA ILE A 139 1.21 -6.78 5.55
C ILE A 139 0.92 -5.77 4.43
N GLU A 140 1.84 -4.85 4.12
CA GLU A 140 1.64 -3.79 3.12
C GLU A 140 1.27 -4.31 1.72
N PRO A 141 1.92 -5.35 1.16
CA PRO A 141 1.53 -5.90 -0.14
C PRO A 141 0.09 -6.42 -0.16
N ILE A 142 -0.40 -6.95 0.96
CA ILE A 142 -1.79 -7.41 1.11
C ILE A 142 -2.73 -6.22 1.05
N ILE A 143 -2.41 -5.14 1.75
CA ILE A 143 -3.18 -3.89 1.76
C ILE A 143 -3.24 -3.30 0.33
N ASN A 144 -2.10 -3.20 -0.36
CA ASN A 144 -2.02 -2.72 -1.73
C ASN A 144 -2.83 -3.60 -2.71
N SER A 145 -2.83 -4.92 -2.51
CA SER A 145 -3.64 -5.85 -3.31
C SER A 145 -5.14 -5.67 -3.07
N LEU A 146 -5.55 -5.48 -1.81
CA LEU A 146 -6.96 -5.22 -1.45
C LEU A 146 -7.51 -3.95 -2.10
N ILE A 147 -6.68 -2.91 -2.17
CA ILE A 147 -6.99 -1.65 -2.89
C ILE A 147 -7.25 -1.96 -4.36
N LEU A 148 -6.30 -2.64 -5.01
CA LEU A 148 -6.34 -2.87 -6.44
C LEU A 148 -7.59 -3.67 -6.85
N VAL A 149 -7.95 -4.69 -6.06
CA VAL A 149 -9.19 -5.46 -6.22
C VAL A 149 -10.45 -4.61 -5.96
N GLN A 150 -10.39 -3.63 -5.05
CA GLN A 150 -11.54 -2.77 -4.76
C GLN A 150 -11.79 -1.67 -5.79
N PHE A 151 -10.76 -1.16 -6.47
CA PHE A 151 -10.89 -0.06 -7.44
C PHE A 151 -11.00 -0.51 -8.89
N HIS A 152 -10.47 -1.69 -9.22
CA HIS A 152 -10.49 -2.20 -10.58
C HIS A 152 -11.47 -3.35 -10.69
N ASP A 153 -12.68 -3.05 -11.17
CA ASP A 153 -13.69 -4.09 -11.44
C ASP A 153 -13.16 -5.16 -12.39
N SER A 154 -12.31 -4.80 -13.36
CA SER A 154 -11.64 -5.77 -14.23
C SER A 154 -10.76 -6.75 -13.47
N VAL A 155 -9.99 -6.27 -12.48
CA VAL A 155 -9.13 -7.12 -11.64
C VAL A 155 -9.98 -7.97 -10.69
N ARG A 156 -11.02 -7.38 -10.11
CA ARG A 156 -11.98 -8.13 -9.29
C ARG A 156 -12.64 -9.25 -10.09
N LEU A 157 -13.12 -8.96 -11.30
CA LEU A 157 -13.76 -9.93 -12.18
C LEU A 157 -12.78 -11.04 -12.58
N SER A 158 -11.57 -10.68 -13.00
CA SER A 158 -10.51 -11.65 -13.33
C SER A 158 -10.14 -12.54 -12.13
N LEU A 159 -10.10 -11.99 -10.92
CA LEU A 159 -9.84 -12.75 -9.69
C LEU A 159 -10.99 -13.71 -9.36
N LEU A 160 -12.24 -13.28 -9.55
CA LEU A 160 -13.43 -14.11 -9.34
C LEU A 160 -13.55 -15.24 -10.38
N GLU A 161 -13.14 -14.98 -11.61
CA GLU A 161 -13.09 -15.97 -12.69
C GLU A 161 -12.00 -17.02 -12.42
N THR A 162 -10.81 -16.58 -11.99
CA THR A 162 -9.68 -17.46 -11.66
C THR A 162 -9.94 -18.28 -10.39
N PHE A 163 -10.59 -17.69 -9.37
CA PHE A 163 -10.86 -18.32 -8.08
C PHE A 163 -12.36 -18.39 -7.76
N PRO A 164 -13.11 -19.32 -8.37
CA PRO A 164 -14.57 -19.39 -8.24
C PRO A 164 -15.04 -19.67 -6.80
N LEU A 165 -14.20 -20.31 -5.97
CA LEU A 165 -14.48 -20.53 -4.55
C LEU A 165 -14.59 -19.22 -3.76
N ILE A 166 -13.71 -18.25 -4.04
CA ILE A 166 -13.75 -16.90 -3.45
C ILE A 166 -15.04 -16.19 -3.89
N GLY A 167 -15.45 -16.39 -5.15
CA GLY A 167 -16.71 -15.86 -5.67
C GLY A 167 -17.95 -16.37 -4.95
N ARG A 168 -17.98 -17.64 -4.49
CA ARG A 168 -19.10 -18.16 -3.69
C ARG A 168 -19.22 -17.46 -2.34
N ILE A 169 -18.09 -17.18 -1.68
CA ILE A 169 -18.06 -16.48 -0.38
C ILE A 169 -18.49 -15.01 -0.54
N PHE A 170 -18.03 -14.33 -1.58
CA PHE A 170 -18.41 -12.94 -1.84
C PHE A 170 -19.86 -12.79 -2.31
N ARG A 171 -20.38 -13.72 -3.13
CA ARG A 171 -21.79 -13.71 -3.56
C ARG A 171 -22.76 -13.88 -2.39
N PHE A 172 -22.39 -14.64 -1.36
CA PHE A 172 -23.21 -14.82 -0.15
C PHE A 172 -23.49 -13.51 0.60
N ARG A 173 -22.62 -12.49 0.41
CA ARG A 173 -22.78 -11.16 1.03
C ARG A 173 -23.43 -10.12 0.10
N SER A 174 -23.53 -10.41 -1.20
CA SER A 174 -24.09 -9.50 -2.23
C SER A 174 -25.55 -9.78 -2.59
N GLY A 175 -26.26 -10.61 -1.83
CA GLY A 175 -27.71 -10.81 -1.96
C GLY A 175 -28.58 -9.55 -1.78
N GLU A 176 -27.97 -8.40 -1.45
CA GLU A 176 -28.63 -7.09 -1.34
C GLU A 176 -28.38 -6.13 -2.53
N SER A 177 -27.64 -6.53 -3.57
CA SER A 177 -27.38 -5.66 -4.73
C SER A 177 -27.92 -6.19 -6.07
N ASN A 178 -29.19 -6.60 -6.10
CA ASN A 178 -29.93 -6.92 -7.33
C ASN A 178 -30.41 -5.66 -8.08
N LEU A 179 -29.58 -4.62 -8.22
CA LEU A 179 -29.99 -3.37 -8.89
C LEU A 179 -29.27 -3.05 -10.20
N ASN A 180 -28.19 -3.77 -10.58
CA ASN A 180 -27.42 -3.41 -11.79
C ASN A 180 -27.33 -4.51 -12.87
N GLN A 181 -27.92 -5.69 -12.69
CA GLN A 181 -27.92 -6.70 -13.77
C GLN A 181 -28.88 -6.34 -14.92
N ASN A 182 -29.86 -5.47 -14.70
CA ASN A 182 -30.77 -5.02 -15.76
C ASN A 182 -30.20 -3.90 -16.65
N GLN A 183 -29.01 -3.36 -16.35
CA GLN A 183 -28.38 -2.34 -17.21
C GLN A 183 -27.39 -2.89 -18.23
N PHE A 184 -26.86 -4.11 -18.05
CA PHE A 184 -25.97 -4.74 -19.03
C PHE A 184 -26.72 -5.58 -20.08
N ASN A 185 -27.95 -6.02 -19.81
CA ASN A 185 -28.74 -6.81 -20.76
C ASN A 185 -29.48 -5.96 -21.82
N ASN A 186 -29.46 -4.63 -21.72
CA ASN A 186 -30.16 -3.73 -22.68
C ASN A 186 -29.25 -3.15 -23.78
N PHE A 187 -27.96 -3.51 -23.82
CA PHE A 187 -27.05 -3.06 -24.88
C PHE A 187 -26.96 -4.02 -26.07
N GLU A 188 -27.63 -5.18 -26.04
CA GLU A 188 -27.69 -6.12 -27.18
C GLU A 188 -29.00 -6.07 -27.98
N SER A 189 -29.83 -5.04 -27.78
CA SER A 189 -31.07 -4.87 -28.54
C SER A 189 -31.27 -3.44 -29.05
N VAL A 190 -30.31 -2.91 -29.81
CA VAL A 190 -30.52 -1.88 -30.85
C VAL A 190 -29.56 -2.14 -32.00
#